data_AF-A0A4R8XJH5-F1
#
_entry.id   AF-A0A4R8XJH5-F1
#
_cell.length_a   1.000
_cell.length_b   1.000
_cell.length_c   1.000
_cell.angle_alpha   90.00
_cell.angle_beta   90.00
_cell.angle_gamma   90.00
#
_symmetry.space_group_name_H-M   'P 1'
#
loop_
_entity.id
_entity.type
_entity.pdbx_description
1 polymer ?
#
loop_
_entity_poly.entity_id
_entity_poly.type
_entity_poly.pdbx_seq_one_letter_code
_entity_poly.pdbx_strand_id
1 'polypeptide(L)'
;EVLSPFQRHQAQFVDRVIYLEKVIAWAQASKAEVLTEAWDYTTNSAETGRPQAGPQHEHDWDATFAAQQCLVAEMACALRIPAGTASGLLRESRVLVESRPETLDALRTGEISLRHAQRLLEQLDSVSEPARAELEAVLLPHAKRLTPAQFDGKARKLRERFHPDSITVRRTRCLADRKVQFFPDKDGTATLWLRAAGDDLQGVYTRVTDAAISLQGPDEPRTLSQLRADVAIDLLQQGVTGTGLGAGLTANVNITVPVLTLMGVTEEPADLEGYGPIDPETARRLAGTATSFLRVLTHPHTGIVLDVSSTPFRVPAALKKYLRLRDGTCRFPGCNRSAGHADLDHTIDKQFGGPTTATNLHFLSPAHHNLKHFSDWKAVADPDGTVHWTSPAGKHYATDPATRINPPQQQTAPASPMPAEPAPPVPDPWTTPSNTDWNTDDTDPPPF
;
A
#
# COMPACT_ATOMS: atom_id res chain seq x y z
N GLU A 1 -20.98 -10.11 46.01
CA GLU A 1 -19.93 -11.16 46.07
C GLU A 1 -18.56 -10.51 45.95
N VAL A 2 -17.56 -11.00 46.70
CA VAL A 2 -16.20 -10.45 46.66
C VAL A 2 -15.42 -11.18 45.58
N LEU A 3 -14.85 -10.43 44.62
CA LEU A 3 -14.01 -11.00 43.55
C LEU A 3 -12.76 -11.70 44.13
N SER A 4 -12.39 -12.85 43.56
CA SER A 4 -11.16 -13.56 43.89
C SER A 4 -9.91 -12.74 43.52
N PRO A 5 -8.71 -13.05 44.08
CA PRO A 5 -7.45 -12.40 43.69
C PRO A 5 -7.18 -12.47 42.17
N PHE A 6 -7.44 -13.61 41.53
CA PHE A 6 -7.31 -13.77 40.08
C PHE A 6 -8.26 -12.84 39.32
N GLN A 7 -9.55 -12.81 39.68
CA GLN A 7 -10.54 -11.95 39.04
C GLN A 7 -10.22 -10.46 39.20
N ARG A 8 -9.68 -10.03 40.35
CA ARG A 8 -9.23 -8.64 40.54
C ARG A 8 -8.06 -8.30 39.63
N HIS A 9 -7.08 -9.20 39.49
CA HIS A 9 -5.94 -8.97 38.62
C HIS A 9 -6.34 -8.97 37.14
N GLN A 10 -7.25 -9.86 36.75
CA GLN A 10 -7.84 -9.87 35.42
C GLN A 10 -8.60 -8.55 35.13
N ALA A 11 -9.38 -8.05 36.08
CA ALA A 11 -10.08 -6.76 35.96
C ALA A 11 -9.09 -5.60 35.77
N GLN A 12 -7.97 -5.57 36.52
CA GLN A 12 -6.94 -4.55 36.35
C GLN A 12 -6.34 -4.54 34.93
N PHE A 13 -6.13 -5.70 34.31
CA PHE A 13 -5.67 -5.75 32.92
C PHE A 13 -6.71 -5.18 31.96
N VAL A 14 -7.99 -5.54 32.14
CA VAL A 14 -9.10 -5.02 31.34
C VAL A 14 -9.19 -3.49 31.47
N ASP A 15 -9.15 -2.96 32.69
CA ASP A 15 -9.22 -1.51 32.95
C ASP A 15 -8.06 -0.76 32.32
N ARG A 16 -6.84 -1.33 32.37
CA ARG A 16 -5.66 -0.75 31.72
C ARG A 16 -5.78 -0.71 30.20
N VAL A 17 -6.28 -1.79 29.58
CA VAL A 17 -6.53 -1.81 28.13
C VAL A 17 -7.60 -0.78 27.75
N ILE A 18 -8.70 -0.69 28.50
CA ILE A 18 -9.75 0.31 28.27
C ILE A 18 -9.19 1.73 28.39
N TYR A 19 -8.32 2.01 29.38
CA TYR A 19 -7.68 3.31 29.51
C TYR A 19 -6.82 3.66 28.28
N LEU A 20 -6.02 2.72 27.78
CA LEU A 20 -5.19 2.94 26.59
C LEU A 20 -6.04 3.17 25.34
N GLU A 21 -7.14 2.42 25.17
CA GLU A 21 -8.09 2.66 24.07
C GLU A 21 -8.70 4.07 24.13
N LYS A 22 -9.01 4.58 25.33
CA LYS A 22 -9.47 5.98 25.48
C LYS A 22 -8.41 7.00 25.09
N VAL A 23 -7.14 6.76 25.43
CA VAL A 23 -6.02 7.62 24.99
C VAL A 23 -5.85 7.59 23.47
N ILE A 24 -5.97 6.42 22.84
CA ILE A 24 -5.93 6.28 21.37
C ILE A 24 -7.09 7.03 20.73
N ALA A 25 -8.31 6.88 21.25
CA ALA A 25 -9.50 7.55 20.74
C ALA A 25 -9.39 9.09 20.87
N TRP A 26 -8.90 9.58 22.02
CA TRP A 26 -8.58 10.98 22.23
C TRP A 26 -7.55 11.49 21.20
N ALA A 27 -6.44 10.79 21.02
CA ALA A 27 -5.41 11.18 20.06
C ALA A 27 -5.92 11.17 18.61
N GLN A 28 -6.84 10.25 18.27
CA GLN A 28 -7.49 10.21 16.97
C GLN A 28 -8.43 11.40 16.75
N ALA A 29 -9.20 11.80 17.78
CA ALA A 29 -10.01 13.02 17.75
C ALA A 29 -9.13 14.27 17.59
N SER A 30 -8.07 14.40 18.39
CA SER A 30 -7.15 15.55 18.30
C SER A 30 -6.40 15.62 16.97
N LYS A 31 -6.06 14.47 16.38
CA LYS A 31 -5.52 14.43 15.03
C LYS A 31 -6.52 14.99 14.00
N ALA A 32 -7.81 14.68 14.14
CA ALA A 32 -8.84 15.21 13.23
C ALA A 32 -8.97 16.75 13.33
N GLU A 33 -8.85 17.30 14.54
CA GLU A 33 -8.84 18.75 14.78
C GLU A 33 -7.66 19.42 14.08
N VAL A 34 -6.43 18.92 14.29
CA VAL A 34 -5.22 19.47 13.65
C VAL A 34 -5.28 19.37 12.13
N LEU A 35 -5.81 18.26 11.60
CA LEU A 35 -5.98 18.09 10.15
C LEU A 35 -6.99 19.09 9.56
N THR A 36 -8.05 19.41 10.32
CA THR A 36 -9.05 20.42 9.93
C THR A 36 -8.45 21.81 9.98
N GLU A 37 -7.74 22.15 11.05
CA GLU A 37 -7.02 23.43 11.17
C GLU A 37 -6.01 23.62 10.04
N ALA A 38 -5.23 22.59 9.70
CA ALA A 38 -4.27 22.64 8.60
C ALA A 38 -4.96 22.86 7.24
N TRP A 39 -6.12 22.24 7.02
CA TRP A 39 -6.92 22.44 5.81
C TRP A 39 -7.47 23.86 5.70
N ASP A 40 -8.02 24.39 6.80
CA ASP A 40 -8.57 25.74 6.85
C ASP A 40 -7.48 26.79 6.66
N TYR A 41 -6.34 26.63 7.33
CA TYR A 41 -5.17 27.48 7.12
C TYR A 41 -4.73 27.45 5.65
N THR A 42 -4.59 26.25 5.06
CA THR A 42 -4.18 26.09 3.66
C THR A 42 -5.18 26.74 2.70
N THR A 43 -6.49 26.58 2.95
CA THR A 43 -7.54 27.15 2.11
C THR A 43 -7.62 28.67 2.22
N ASN A 44 -7.39 29.23 3.41
CA ASN A 44 -7.52 30.66 3.69
C ASN A 44 -6.22 31.45 3.45
N SER A 45 -5.06 30.80 3.48
CA SER A 45 -3.74 31.42 3.33
C SER A 45 -3.03 31.03 2.03
N ALA A 46 -3.76 30.49 1.05
CA ALA A 46 -3.22 30.15 -0.26
C ALA A 46 -2.76 31.41 -1.03
N GLU A 47 -1.57 31.91 -0.71
CA GLU A 47 -0.80 32.84 -1.54
C GLU A 47 -0.02 32.02 -2.57
N THR A 48 -0.30 32.18 -3.85
CA THR A 48 0.28 31.31 -4.89
C THR A 48 1.72 31.66 -5.26
N GLY A 49 2.60 30.66 -5.21
CA GLY A 49 3.75 30.56 -6.11
C GLY A 49 3.29 30.12 -7.51
N ARG A 50 3.23 31.10 -8.43
CA ARG A 50 2.96 31.10 -9.90
C ARG A 50 1.98 30.07 -10.51
N PRO A 51 0.77 30.54 -10.88
CA PRO A 51 0.12 30.10 -12.11
C PRO A 51 0.70 30.86 -13.33
N GLN A 52 1.22 30.14 -14.32
CA GLN A 52 1.33 30.65 -15.70
C GLN A 52 0.78 29.58 -16.66
N ALA A 53 -0.54 29.43 -16.69
CA ALA A 53 -1.19 28.72 -17.78
C ALA A 53 -1.30 29.66 -18.99
N GLY A 54 -0.78 29.23 -20.14
CA GLY A 54 -1.10 29.85 -21.43
C GLY A 54 -2.61 29.70 -21.76
N PRO A 55 -3.11 30.44 -22.77
CA PRO A 55 -4.54 30.77 -22.94
C PRO A 55 -5.49 29.62 -23.35
N GLN A 56 -5.19 28.36 -23.00
CA GLN A 56 -5.98 27.19 -23.43
C GLN A 56 -6.31 26.15 -22.35
N HIS A 57 -5.87 26.28 -21.08
CA HIS A 57 -6.18 25.31 -19.99
C HIS A 57 -6.49 26.00 -18.65
N GLU A 58 -7.49 26.88 -18.62
CA GLU A 58 -7.71 27.86 -17.54
C GLU A 58 -8.49 27.37 -16.30
N HIS A 59 -8.78 26.06 -16.12
CA HIS A 59 -9.79 25.67 -15.12
C HIS A 59 -9.48 24.58 -14.08
N ASP A 60 -8.33 23.89 -14.07
CA ASP A 60 -8.15 22.72 -13.17
C ASP A 60 -7.16 22.90 -11.99
N TRP A 61 -6.34 23.95 -11.95
CA TRP A 61 -5.35 24.18 -10.89
C TRP A 61 -5.27 25.65 -10.46
N ASP A 62 -6.35 26.16 -9.86
CA ASP A 62 -6.28 27.45 -9.19
C ASP A 62 -5.39 27.38 -7.93
N ALA A 63 -5.11 28.56 -7.35
CA ALA A 63 -4.24 28.71 -6.19
C ALA A 63 -4.64 27.84 -4.99
N THR A 64 -5.94 27.81 -4.71
CA THR A 64 -6.51 27.12 -3.56
C THR A 64 -6.48 25.62 -3.78
N PHE A 65 -6.86 25.16 -4.97
CA PHE A 65 -6.80 23.76 -5.35
C PHE A 65 -5.37 23.24 -5.31
N ALA A 66 -4.41 23.98 -5.87
CA ALA A 66 -3.00 23.61 -5.82
C ALA A 66 -2.50 23.44 -4.37
N ALA A 67 -2.81 24.41 -3.50
CA ALA A 67 -2.44 24.36 -2.08
C ALA A 67 -3.09 23.16 -1.36
N GLN A 68 -4.36 22.87 -1.61
CA GLN A 68 -5.06 21.71 -1.06
C GLN A 68 -4.43 20.38 -1.52
N GLN A 69 -4.09 20.26 -2.80
CA GLN A 69 -3.42 19.08 -3.34
C GLN A 69 -2.00 18.90 -2.76
N CYS A 70 -1.29 20.00 -2.51
CA CYS A 70 -0.02 19.97 -1.78
C CYS A 70 -0.18 19.43 -0.36
N LEU A 71 -1.14 19.96 0.41
CA LEU A 71 -1.41 19.47 1.77
C LEU A 71 -1.73 17.97 1.78
N VAL A 72 -2.58 17.51 0.86
CA VAL A 72 -2.89 16.08 0.70
C VAL A 72 -1.63 15.26 0.45
N ALA A 73 -0.78 15.70 -0.48
CA ALA A 73 0.45 15.01 -0.83
C ALA A 73 1.45 15.00 0.34
N GLU A 74 1.56 16.10 1.08
CA GLU A 74 2.41 16.18 2.27
C GLU A 74 1.94 15.25 3.38
N MET A 75 0.64 15.21 3.65
CA MET A 75 0.06 14.30 4.64
C MET A 75 0.24 12.85 4.21
N ALA A 76 0.07 12.54 2.92
CA ALA A 76 0.33 11.21 2.37
C ALA A 76 1.77 10.77 2.62
N CYS A 77 2.74 11.64 2.31
CA CYS A 77 4.16 11.35 2.50
C CYS A 77 4.53 11.23 3.98
N ALA A 78 4.10 12.19 4.81
CA ALA A 78 4.42 12.23 6.24
C ALA A 78 3.85 11.03 7.00
N LEU A 79 2.63 10.59 6.65
CA LEU A 79 1.96 9.45 7.27
C LEU A 79 2.29 8.12 6.58
N ARG A 80 3.01 8.15 5.45
CA ARG A 80 3.33 6.98 4.61
C ARG A 80 2.09 6.20 4.17
N ILE A 81 1.08 6.92 3.71
CA ILE A 81 -0.18 6.36 3.21
C ILE A 81 -0.45 6.83 1.76
N PRO A 82 -1.28 6.11 0.99
CA PRO A 82 -1.66 6.58 -0.35
C PRO A 82 -2.34 7.95 -0.33
N ALA A 83 -2.12 8.77 -1.35
CA ALA A 83 -2.73 10.11 -1.46
C ALA A 83 -4.26 10.11 -1.36
N GLY A 84 -4.92 9.10 -1.95
CA GLY A 84 -6.37 8.93 -1.80
C GLY A 84 -6.80 8.65 -0.35
N THR A 85 -5.99 7.92 0.41
CA THR A 85 -6.22 7.67 1.85
C THR A 85 -6.00 8.94 2.66
N ALA A 86 -4.97 9.74 2.37
CA ALA A 86 -4.74 11.03 3.03
C ALA A 86 -5.87 12.03 2.74
N SER A 87 -6.32 12.11 1.48
CA SER A 87 -7.48 12.92 1.08
C SER A 87 -8.75 12.49 1.81
N GLY A 88 -9.02 11.18 1.88
CA GLY A 88 -10.13 10.63 2.65
C GLY A 88 -10.06 10.98 4.13
N LEU A 89 -8.86 10.88 4.73
CA LEU A 89 -8.63 11.23 6.13
C LEU A 89 -8.88 12.73 6.41
N LEU A 90 -8.41 13.64 5.55
CA LEU A 90 -8.67 15.07 5.65
C LEU A 90 -10.17 15.36 5.55
N ARG A 91 -10.85 14.77 4.56
CA ARG A 91 -12.30 14.90 4.38
C ARG A 91 -13.08 14.41 5.60
N GLU A 92 -12.78 13.21 6.10
CA GLU A 92 -13.43 12.65 7.29
C GLU A 92 -13.18 13.50 8.54
N SER A 93 -11.97 14.00 8.72
CA SER A 93 -11.60 14.86 9.84
C SER A 93 -12.41 16.15 9.86
N ARG A 94 -12.54 16.80 8.71
CA ARG A 94 -13.36 18.01 8.54
C ARG A 94 -14.83 17.75 8.85
N VAL A 95 -15.40 16.66 8.33
CA VAL A 95 -16.79 16.31 8.61
C VAL A 95 -17.01 16.10 10.11
N LEU A 96 -16.07 15.44 10.81
CA LEU A 96 -16.15 15.26 12.26
C LEU A 96 -16.13 16.60 13.01
N VAL A 97 -15.19 17.47 12.67
CA VAL A 97 -14.95 18.73 13.39
C VAL A 97 -16.01 19.79 13.08
N GLU A 98 -16.32 19.98 11.80
CA GLU A 98 -17.20 21.06 11.34
C GLU A 98 -18.69 20.69 11.46
N SER A 99 -19.04 19.42 11.24
CA SER A 99 -20.43 19.00 11.04
C SER A 99 -20.96 17.99 12.05
N ARG A 100 -20.09 17.27 12.78
CA ARG A 100 -20.45 16.14 13.67
C ARG A 100 -19.82 16.24 15.06
N PRO A 101 -19.98 17.37 15.77
CA PRO A 101 -19.33 17.59 17.06
C PRO A 101 -19.73 16.55 18.13
N GLU A 102 -20.96 16.04 18.13
CA GLU A 102 -21.36 14.99 19.08
C GLU A 102 -20.63 13.66 18.85
N THR A 103 -20.43 13.29 17.57
CA THR A 103 -19.62 12.11 17.22
C THR A 103 -18.15 12.33 17.55
N LEU A 104 -17.61 13.53 17.29
CA LEU A 104 -16.24 13.89 17.67
C LEU A 104 -16.03 13.84 19.18
N ASP A 105 -16.97 14.36 19.97
CA ASP A 105 -16.92 14.34 21.43
C ASP A 105 -16.96 12.90 21.96
N ALA A 106 -17.85 12.05 21.43
CA ALA A 106 -17.90 10.64 21.80
C ALA A 106 -16.60 9.89 21.45
N LEU A 107 -15.93 10.26 20.36
CA LEU A 107 -14.59 9.75 20.03
C LEU A 107 -13.54 10.29 21.00
N ARG A 108 -13.57 11.59 21.30
CA ARG A 108 -12.61 12.27 22.18
C ARG A 108 -12.64 11.72 23.61
N THR A 109 -13.82 11.35 24.11
CA THR A 109 -14.00 10.73 25.44
C THR A 109 -13.74 9.21 25.45
N GLY A 110 -13.55 8.60 24.27
CA GLY A 110 -13.39 7.16 24.10
C GLY A 110 -14.66 6.36 24.39
N GLU A 111 -15.84 6.98 24.32
CA GLU A 111 -17.13 6.27 24.33
C GLU A 111 -17.36 5.49 23.04
N ILE A 112 -16.74 5.92 21.95
CA ILE A 112 -16.68 5.20 20.68
C ILE A 112 -15.23 5.17 20.17
N SER A 113 -14.85 4.10 19.48
CA SER A 113 -13.57 4.01 18.75
C SER A 113 -13.64 4.74 17.40
N LEU A 114 -12.52 5.10 16.78
CA LEU A 114 -12.49 5.68 15.42
C LEU A 114 -13.26 4.82 14.39
N ARG A 115 -13.21 3.50 14.49
CA ARG A 115 -13.97 2.61 13.58
C ARG A 115 -15.49 2.84 13.65
N HIS A 116 -16.03 3.13 14.83
CA HIS A 116 -17.46 3.46 15.01
C HIS A 116 -17.78 4.80 14.36
N ALA A 117 -16.94 5.82 14.61
CA ALA A 117 -17.09 7.14 13.99
C ALA A 117 -17.09 7.02 12.46
N GLN A 118 -16.12 6.30 11.88
CA GLN A 118 -16.06 6.08 10.42
C GLN A 118 -17.30 5.37 9.88
N ARG A 119 -17.78 4.29 10.54
CA ARG A 119 -19.03 3.63 10.12
C ARG A 119 -20.24 4.57 10.19
N LEU A 120 -20.28 5.44 11.19
CA LEU A 120 -21.36 6.43 11.34
C LEU A 120 -21.33 7.42 10.17
N LEU A 121 -20.17 8.03 9.90
CA LEU A 121 -19.98 8.97 8.78
C LEU A 121 -20.33 8.32 7.43
N GLU A 122 -19.90 7.08 7.19
CA GLU A 122 -20.25 6.34 5.97
C GLU A 122 -21.76 6.20 5.75
N GLN A 123 -22.56 6.04 6.83
CA GLN A 123 -24.02 6.01 6.69
C GLN A 123 -24.59 7.41 6.42
N LEU A 124 -24.03 8.46 7.03
CA LEU A 124 -24.47 9.84 6.83
C LEU A 124 -24.18 10.35 5.40
N ASP A 125 -23.08 9.93 4.79
CA ASP A 125 -22.69 10.30 3.42
C ASP A 125 -23.79 9.92 2.39
N SER A 126 -24.57 8.88 2.70
CA SER A 126 -25.62 8.35 1.81
C SER A 126 -27.01 8.95 2.01
N VAL A 127 -27.20 9.86 2.97
CA VAL A 127 -28.49 10.57 3.17
C VAL A 127 -28.36 12.06 2.86
N SER A 128 -29.50 12.71 2.62
CA SER A 128 -29.55 14.14 2.33
C SER A 128 -29.05 14.95 3.52
N GLU A 129 -28.44 16.11 3.25
CA GLU A 129 -27.88 16.99 4.28
C GLU A 129 -28.85 17.31 5.43
N PRO A 130 -30.15 17.62 5.18
CA PRO A 130 -31.11 17.86 6.26
C PRO A 130 -31.37 16.65 7.17
N ALA A 131 -31.26 15.42 6.63
CA ALA A 131 -31.53 14.19 7.35
C ALA A 131 -30.33 13.69 8.18
N ARG A 132 -29.12 14.23 7.95
CA ARG A 132 -27.89 13.73 8.59
C ARG A 132 -27.89 13.92 10.10
N ALA A 133 -28.32 15.09 10.59
CA ALA A 133 -28.35 15.37 12.04
C ALA A 133 -29.34 14.45 12.78
N GLU A 134 -30.52 14.23 12.20
CA GLU A 134 -31.52 13.33 12.79
C GLU A 134 -31.02 11.87 12.78
N LEU A 135 -30.42 11.42 11.67
CA LEU A 135 -29.84 10.08 11.58
C LEU A 135 -28.68 9.90 12.58
N GLU A 136 -27.79 10.89 12.73
CA GLU A 136 -26.71 10.86 13.73
C GLU A 136 -27.24 10.68 15.14
N ALA A 137 -28.23 11.47 15.54
CA ALA A 137 -28.85 11.39 16.87
C ALA A 137 -29.46 9.99 17.15
N VAL A 138 -29.97 9.31 16.12
CA VAL A 138 -30.48 7.93 16.22
C VAL A 138 -29.35 6.90 16.27
N LEU A 139 -28.26 7.10 15.51
CA LEU A 139 -27.17 6.13 15.40
C LEU A 139 -26.19 6.18 16.57
N LEU A 140 -25.85 7.36 17.08
CA LEU A 140 -24.79 7.56 18.07
C LEU A 140 -25.04 6.77 19.38
N PRO A 141 -26.26 6.69 19.96
CA PRO A 141 -26.54 5.85 21.12
C PRO A 141 -26.29 4.35 20.88
N HIS A 142 -26.45 3.88 19.64
CA HIS A 142 -26.14 2.50 19.28
C HIS A 142 -24.64 2.26 19.11
N ALA A 143 -23.90 3.23 18.58
CA ALA A 143 -22.45 3.16 18.45
C ALA A 143 -21.74 3.03 19.81
N LYS A 144 -22.28 3.68 20.86
CA LYS A 144 -21.77 3.60 22.24
C LYS A 144 -21.95 2.24 22.94
N ARG A 145 -22.73 1.33 22.36
CA ARG A 145 -23.15 0.06 23.00
C ARG A 145 -22.83 -1.20 22.21
N LEU A 146 -22.79 -1.11 20.89
CA LEU A 146 -22.59 -2.25 20.01
C LEU A 146 -21.12 -2.35 19.59
N THR A 147 -20.69 -3.55 19.19
CA THR A 147 -19.42 -3.68 18.47
C THR A 147 -19.50 -3.02 17.09
N PRO A 148 -18.38 -2.66 16.43
CA PRO A 148 -18.42 -1.98 15.13
C PRO A 148 -19.21 -2.76 14.06
N ALA A 149 -19.12 -4.10 14.07
CA ALA A 149 -19.83 -4.95 13.11
C ALA A 149 -21.34 -5.00 13.38
N GLN A 150 -21.75 -5.12 14.64
CA GLN A 150 -23.16 -5.08 15.03
C GLN A 150 -23.77 -3.70 14.79
N PHE A 151 -23.01 -2.64 15.10
CA PHE A 151 -23.39 -1.27 14.81
C PHE A 151 -23.62 -1.06 13.32
N ASP A 152 -22.68 -1.48 12.45
CA ASP A 152 -22.83 -1.34 11.00
C ASP A 152 -24.10 -2.03 10.46
N GLY A 153 -24.39 -3.25 10.93
CA GLY A 153 -25.61 -3.97 10.55
C GLY A 153 -26.89 -3.26 11.00
N LYS A 154 -26.90 -2.68 12.21
CA LYS A 154 -28.02 -1.88 12.73
C LYS A 154 -28.15 -0.55 12.00
N ALA A 155 -27.04 0.13 11.75
CA ALA A 155 -26.98 1.44 11.13
C ALA A 155 -27.47 1.38 9.68
N ARG A 156 -27.07 0.36 8.91
CA ARG A 156 -27.62 0.10 7.57
C ARG A 156 -29.14 0.00 7.55
N LYS A 157 -29.73 -0.71 8.52
CA LYS A 157 -31.20 -0.87 8.61
C LYS A 157 -31.90 0.43 9.00
N LEU A 158 -31.32 1.20 9.92
CA LEU A 158 -31.90 2.47 10.37
C LEU A 158 -31.81 3.54 9.28
N ARG A 159 -30.67 3.62 8.60
CA ARG A 159 -30.44 4.52 7.46
C ARG A 159 -31.49 4.36 6.35
N GLU A 160 -32.03 3.17 6.10
CA GLU A 160 -33.07 2.97 5.09
C GLU A 160 -34.30 3.88 5.27
N ARG A 161 -34.61 4.29 6.51
CA ARG A 161 -35.73 5.20 6.80
C ARG A 161 -35.44 6.65 6.41
N PHE A 162 -34.17 7.01 6.27
CA PHE A 162 -33.68 8.36 6.00
C PHE A 162 -33.11 8.51 4.59
N HIS A 163 -33.08 7.44 3.79
CA HIS A 163 -32.47 7.46 2.47
C HIS A 163 -33.40 8.17 1.46
N PRO A 164 -32.90 9.16 0.69
CA PRO A 164 -33.74 9.93 -0.24
C PRO A 164 -34.27 9.08 -1.41
N ASP A 165 -33.41 8.20 -1.95
CA ASP A 165 -33.78 7.28 -3.02
C ASP A 165 -34.33 5.96 -2.46
N SER A 166 -35.34 5.39 -3.12
CA SER A 166 -35.76 4.02 -2.82
C SER A 166 -34.62 3.02 -3.05
N ILE A 167 -34.66 1.88 -2.36
CA ILE A 167 -33.69 0.81 -2.56
C ILE A 167 -33.63 0.34 -4.03
N THR A 168 -34.74 0.44 -4.76
CA THR A 168 -34.84 0.11 -6.19
C THR A 168 -33.99 1.03 -7.05
N VAL A 169 -34.08 2.35 -6.85
CA VAL A 169 -33.29 3.35 -7.61
C VAL A 169 -31.79 3.16 -7.34
N ARG A 170 -31.43 2.93 -6.08
CA ARG A 170 -30.03 2.66 -5.71
C ARG A 170 -29.50 1.37 -6.30
N ARG A 171 -30.30 0.30 -6.33
CA ARG A 171 -29.91 -0.96 -6.96
C ARG A 171 -29.54 -0.74 -8.42
N THR A 172 -30.33 0.04 -9.16
CA THR A 172 -30.02 0.40 -10.56
C THR A 172 -28.68 1.13 -10.69
N ARG A 173 -28.36 2.04 -9.77
CA ARG A 173 -27.04 2.73 -9.73
C ARG A 173 -25.90 1.77 -9.37
N CYS A 174 -26.07 0.92 -8.36
CA CYS A 174 -25.08 -0.10 -7.99
C CYS A 174 -24.81 -1.08 -9.15
N LEU A 175 -25.84 -1.40 -9.94
CA LEU A 175 -25.68 -2.19 -11.15
C LEU A 175 -24.80 -1.44 -12.16
N ALA A 176 -24.93 -0.12 -12.32
CA ALA A 176 -24.05 0.66 -13.21
C ALA A 176 -22.59 0.71 -12.72
N ASP A 177 -22.36 0.74 -11.41
CA ASP A 177 -21.02 0.82 -10.79
C ASP A 177 -20.31 -0.54 -10.61
N ARG A 178 -20.88 -1.62 -11.15
CA ARG A 178 -20.30 -2.97 -11.04
C ARG A 178 -18.92 -3.01 -11.68
N LYS A 179 -17.94 -3.58 -10.97
CA LYS A 179 -16.55 -3.66 -11.45
C LYS A 179 -15.77 -4.77 -10.75
N VAL A 180 -14.72 -5.20 -11.42
CA VAL A 180 -13.70 -6.10 -10.88
C VAL A 180 -12.37 -5.35 -10.82
N GLN A 181 -11.65 -5.47 -9.72
CA GLN A 181 -10.36 -4.84 -9.49
C GLN A 181 -9.34 -5.89 -9.01
N PHE A 182 -8.09 -5.76 -9.43
CA PHE A 182 -6.99 -6.65 -9.07
C PHE A 182 -5.94 -5.88 -8.27
N PHE A 183 -5.51 -6.43 -7.14
CA PHE A 183 -4.52 -5.85 -6.25
C PHE A 183 -3.43 -6.90 -5.98
N PRO A 184 -2.21 -6.71 -6.51
CA PRO A 184 -1.06 -7.54 -6.14
C PRO A 184 -0.78 -7.48 -4.64
N ASP A 185 -0.37 -8.59 -4.05
CA ASP A 185 0.05 -8.69 -2.64
C ASP A 185 1.43 -9.37 -2.55
N LYS A 186 1.94 -9.61 -1.35
CA LYS A 186 3.25 -10.25 -1.11
C LYS A 186 3.23 -11.74 -1.44
N ASP A 187 4.42 -12.31 -1.60
CA ASP A 187 4.67 -13.77 -1.61
C ASP A 187 3.88 -14.55 -2.67
N GLY A 188 3.73 -14.00 -3.88
CA GLY A 188 3.04 -14.69 -4.98
C GLY A 188 1.50 -14.68 -4.88
N THR A 189 0.94 -13.94 -3.91
CA THR A 189 -0.52 -13.81 -3.72
C THR A 189 -1.08 -12.51 -4.29
N ALA A 190 -2.40 -12.47 -4.57
CA ALA A 190 -3.12 -11.29 -5.03
C ALA A 190 -4.56 -11.30 -4.52
N THR A 191 -5.17 -10.12 -4.43
CA THR A 191 -6.60 -9.95 -4.13
C THR A 191 -7.38 -9.57 -5.39
N LEU A 192 -8.41 -10.35 -5.71
CA LEU A 192 -9.44 -10.00 -6.68
C LEU A 192 -10.67 -9.47 -5.96
N TRP A 193 -11.04 -8.23 -6.25
CA TRP A 193 -12.21 -7.58 -5.67
C TRP A 193 -13.32 -7.45 -6.69
N LEU A 194 -14.53 -7.94 -6.35
CA LEU A 194 -15.72 -7.89 -7.19
C LEU A 194 -16.82 -7.08 -6.51
N ARG A 195 -17.35 -6.08 -7.22
CA ARG A 195 -18.55 -5.31 -6.84
C ARG A 195 -19.67 -5.57 -7.83
N ALA A 196 -20.81 -6.05 -7.34
CA ALA A 196 -22.04 -6.28 -8.08
C ALA A 196 -23.26 -6.11 -7.15
N ALA A 197 -24.46 -6.51 -7.59
CA ALA A 197 -25.65 -6.49 -6.72
C ALA A 197 -25.47 -7.45 -5.53
N GLY A 198 -25.98 -7.06 -4.37
CA GLY A 198 -25.73 -7.79 -3.13
C GLY A 198 -26.28 -9.22 -3.12
N ASP A 199 -27.42 -9.44 -3.76
CA ASP A 199 -28.03 -10.76 -3.95
C ASP A 199 -27.25 -11.62 -4.95
N ASP A 200 -26.71 -11.05 -6.03
CA ASP A 200 -25.81 -11.78 -6.94
C ASP A 200 -24.56 -12.25 -6.19
N LEU A 201 -23.91 -11.36 -5.43
CA LEU A 201 -22.71 -11.70 -4.66
C LEU A 201 -23.02 -12.66 -3.51
N GLN A 202 -24.19 -12.55 -2.89
CA GLN A 202 -24.64 -13.51 -1.88
C GLN A 202 -24.83 -14.88 -2.52
N GLY A 203 -25.45 -14.96 -3.71
CA GLY A 203 -25.58 -16.20 -4.47
C GLY A 203 -24.24 -16.82 -4.83
N VAL A 204 -23.29 -16.01 -5.29
CA VAL A 204 -21.90 -16.44 -5.56
C VAL A 204 -21.25 -16.98 -4.30
N TYR A 205 -21.30 -16.24 -3.18
CA TYR A 205 -20.68 -16.64 -1.92
C TYR A 205 -21.28 -17.93 -1.35
N THR A 206 -22.61 -18.06 -1.39
CA THR A 206 -23.31 -19.27 -0.97
C THR A 206 -22.91 -20.45 -1.84
N ARG A 207 -22.92 -20.31 -3.18
CA ARG A 207 -22.52 -21.39 -4.10
C ARG A 207 -21.08 -21.84 -3.87
N VAL A 208 -20.14 -20.90 -3.73
CA VAL A 208 -18.73 -21.20 -3.43
C VAL A 208 -18.61 -21.91 -2.08
N THR A 209 -19.38 -21.48 -1.08
CA THR A 209 -19.40 -22.11 0.24
C THR A 209 -19.95 -23.52 0.20
N ASP A 210 -21.08 -23.76 -0.47
CA ASP A 210 -21.73 -25.07 -0.53
C ASP A 210 -20.85 -26.08 -1.27
N ALA A 211 -20.23 -25.66 -2.39
CA ALA A 211 -19.26 -26.47 -3.09
C ALA A 211 -18.01 -26.76 -2.24
N ALA A 212 -17.48 -25.76 -1.53
CA ALA A 212 -16.36 -25.96 -0.62
C ALA A 212 -16.69 -26.92 0.54
N ILE A 213 -17.89 -26.83 1.12
CA ILE A 213 -18.38 -27.75 2.15
C ILE A 213 -18.47 -29.18 1.60
N SER A 214 -18.92 -29.35 0.36
CA SER A 214 -19.04 -30.68 -0.27
C SER A 214 -17.70 -31.40 -0.47
N LEU A 215 -16.58 -30.66 -0.47
CA LEU A 215 -15.23 -31.20 -0.55
C LEU A 215 -14.65 -31.60 0.81
N GLN A 216 -15.28 -31.19 1.92
CA GLN A 216 -14.77 -31.52 3.25
C GLN A 216 -14.96 -33.01 3.56
N GLY A 217 -13.95 -33.61 4.17
CA GLY A 217 -13.97 -35.00 4.61
C GLY A 217 -12.79 -35.31 5.55
N PRO A 218 -12.72 -36.53 6.10
CA PRO A 218 -11.65 -36.94 7.02
C PRO A 218 -10.23 -36.80 6.43
N ASP A 219 -10.12 -36.92 5.10
CA ASP A 219 -8.86 -36.87 4.35
C ASP A 219 -8.60 -35.51 3.68
N GLU A 220 -9.41 -34.48 3.97
CA GLU A 220 -9.25 -33.12 3.41
C GLU A 220 -8.52 -32.22 4.42
N PRO A 221 -7.20 -31.97 4.26
CA PRO A 221 -6.42 -31.18 5.21
C PRO A 221 -6.64 -29.68 5.09
N ARG A 222 -7.26 -29.18 4.00
CA ARG A 222 -7.46 -27.74 3.78
C ARG A 222 -8.60 -27.19 4.63
N THR A 223 -8.44 -25.96 5.10
CA THR A 223 -9.50 -25.22 5.79
C THR A 223 -10.64 -24.86 4.85
N LEU A 224 -11.85 -24.65 5.38
CA LEU A 224 -13.00 -24.18 4.59
C LEU A 224 -12.71 -22.88 3.83
N SER A 225 -11.86 -21.99 4.38
CA SER A 225 -11.45 -20.76 3.69
C SER A 225 -10.56 -21.02 2.48
N GLN A 226 -9.62 -21.98 2.57
CA GLN A 226 -8.78 -22.40 1.46
C GLN A 226 -9.63 -23.07 0.36
N LEU A 227 -10.52 -24.00 0.74
CA LEU A 227 -11.43 -24.66 -0.20
C LEU A 227 -12.34 -23.68 -0.94
N ARG A 228 -12.85 -22.64 -0.25
CA ARG A 228 -13.62 -21.57 -0.91
C ARG A 228 -12.79 -20.79 -1.92
N ALA A 229 -11.51 -20.52 -1.63
CA ALA A 229 -10.63 -19.83 -2.56
C ALA A 229 -10.39 -20.68 -3.82
N ASP A 230 -10.07 -21.96 -3.65
CA ASP A 230 -9.85 -22.91 -4.76
C ASP A 230 -11.09 -23.04 -5.64
N VAL A 231 -12.26 -23.30 -5.03
CA VAL A 231 -13.54 -23.41 -5.74
C VAL A 231 -13.89 -22.12 -6.49
N ALA A 232 -13.63 -20.95 -5.90
CA ALA A 232 -13.88 -19.67 -6.57
C ALA A 232 -12.97 -19.48 -7.79
N ILE A 233 -11.69 -19.86 -7.70
CA ILE A 233 -10.75 -19.81 -8.82
C ILE A 233 -11.20 -20.74 -9.93
N ASP A 234 -11.52 -21.99 -9.61
CA ASP A 234 -11.97 -22.98 -10.60
C ASP A 234 -13.22 -22.51 -11.35
N LEU A 235 -14.20 -22.00 -10.62
CA LEU A 235 -15.44 -21.48 -11.22
C LEU A 235 -15.19 -20.25 -12.11
N LEU A 236 -14.25 -19.37 -11.75
CA LEU A 236 -13.95 -18.16 -12.51
C LEU A 236 -13.07 -18.43 -13.74
N GLN A 237 -12.14 -19.37 -13.66
CA GLN A 237 -11.21 -19.70 -14.75
C GLN A 237 -11.83 -20.66 -15.77
N GLN A 238 -12.57 -21.66 -15.30
CA GLN A 238 -13.07 -22.77 -16.13
C GLN A 238 -14.56 -22.60 -16.48
N GLY A 239 -15.30 -21.74 -15.77
CA GLY A 239 -16.74 -21.54 -16.03
C GLY A 239 -17.57 -22.83 -15.85
N VAL A 240 -18.80 -22.86 -16.38
CA VAL A 240 -19.69 -24.05 -16.35
C VAL A 240 -20.15 -24.37 -17.77
N THR A 241 -19.80 -25.53 -18.32
CA THR A 241 -20.38 -26.09 -19.55
C THR A 241 -21.47 -27.13 -19.27
N GLY A 242 -22.23 -27.48 -20.32
CA GLY A 242 -23.32 -28.45 -20.26
C GLY A 242 -22.93 -29.88 -19.85
N THR A 243 -21.63 -30.18 -19.71
CA THR A 243 -21.09 -31.46 -19.22
C THR A 243 -20.27 -31.32 -17.92
N GLY A 244 -20.22 -30.14 -17.29
CA GLY A 244 -19.29 -29.83 -16.18
C GLY A 244 -18.42 -28.60 -16.48
N LEU A 245 -17.34 -28.38 -15.73
CA LEU A 245 -16.44 -27.22 -15.90
C LEU A 245 -15.95 -27.12 -17.37
N GLY A 246 -16.05 -25.93 -17.96
CA GLY A 246 -15.81 -25.68 -19.38
C GLY A 246 -14.38 -25.29 -19.72
N ALA A 247 -14.06 -25.30 -21.02
CA ALA A 247 -12.75 -24.87 -21.51
C ALA A 247 -12.53 -23.36 -21.24
N GLY A 248 -11.51 -23.06 -20.44
CA GLY A 248 -11.21 -21.73 -19.90
C GLY A 248 -10.72 -20.70 -20.92
N LEU A 249 -10.85 -19.43 -20.55
CA LEU A 249 -10.23 -18.30 -21.25
C LEU A 249 -8.72 -18.31 -21.00
N THR A 250 -7.90 -18.27 -22.05
CA THR A 250 -6.45 -18.10 -21.93
C THR A 250 -6.13 -16.61 -21.72
N ALA A 251 -5.70 -16.24 -20.51
CA ALA A 251 -5.20 -14.89 -20.23
C ALA A 251 -3.78 -14.69 -20.81
N ASN A 252 -3.51 -13.49 -21.34
CA ASN A 252 -2.16 -13.10 -21.75
C ASN A 252 -1.40 -12.50 -20.56
N VAL A 253 -0.18 -12.98 -20.30
CA VAL A 253 0.64 -12.61 -19.14
C VAL A 253 2.04 -12.20 -19.63
N ASN A 254 2.54 -11.03 -19.20
CA ASN A 254 3.88 -10.54 -19.55
C ASN A 254 4.81 -10.65 -18.35
N ILE A 255 5.91 -11.40 -18.49
CA ILE A 255 6.94 -11.58 -17.45
C ILE A 255 8.32 -11.15 -17.94
N THR A 256 9.13 -10.62 -17.03
CA THR A 256 10.56 -10.30 -17.23
C THR A 256 11.39 -11.24 -16.38
N VAL A 257 12.15 -12.14 -17.00
CA VAL A 257 12.94 -13.15 -16.30
C VAL A 257 14.43 -12.90 -16.58
N PRO A 258 15.31 -12.80 -15.56
CA PRO A 258 16.76 -12.84 -15.79
C PRO A 258 17.13 -14.11 -16.56
N VAL A 259 17.94 -13.98 -17.62
CA VAL A 259 18.23 -15.13 -18.49
C VAL A 259 18.92 -16.28 -17.76
N LEU A 260 19.76 -15.98 -16.76
CA LEU A 260 20.40 -17.00 -15.93
C LEU A 260 19.40 -17.73 -15.02
N THR A 261 18.40 -17.03 -14.48
CA THR A 261 17.27 -17.66 -13.75
C THR A 261 16.47 -18.58 -14.67
N LEU A 262 16.17 -18.11 -15.88
CA LEU A 262 15.41 -18.87 -16.86
C LEU A 262 16.15 -20.16 -17.27
N MET A 263 17.48 -20.11 -17.36
CA MET A 263 18.33 -21.28 -17.66
C MET A 263 18.63 -22.17 -16.44
N GLY A 264 18.13 -21.82 -15.24
CA GLY A 264 18.42 -22.58 -14.01
C GLY A 264 19.85 -22.44 -13.50
N VAL A 265 20.56 -21.38 -13.92
CA VAL A 265 21.94 -21.08 -13.48
C VAL A 265 21.93 -20.24 -12.19
N THR A 266 20.91 -19.40 -12.01
CA THR A 266 20.68 -18.62 -10.79
C THR A 266 19.24 -18.75 -10.32
N GLU A 267 18.95 -18.28 -9.11
CA GLU A 267 17.60 -18.30 -8.50
C GLU A 267 17.08 -16.88 -8.23
N GLU A 268 17.49 -15.90 -9.04
CA GLU A 268 16.98 -14.52 -8.92
C GLU A 268 15.49 -14.48 -9.30
N PRO A 269 14.64 -13.73 -8.57
CA PRO A 269 13.21 -13.65 -8.89
C PRO A 269 12.97 -12.99 -10.25
N ALA A 270 11.88 -13.39 -10.91
CA ALA A 270 11.40 -12.72 -12.12
C ALA A 270 10.36 -11.66 -11.77
N ASP A 271 10.08 -10.71 -12.67
CA ASP A 271 9.07 -9.67 -12.47
C ASP A 271 7.86 -9.89 -13.39
N LEU A 272 6.65 -9.89 -12.83
CA LEU A 272 5.38 -10.00 -13.55
C LEU A 272 4.73 -8.61 -13.70
N GLU A 273 4.40 -8.21 -14.94
CA GLU A 273 3.90 -6.86 -15.24
C GLU A 273 2.63 -6.54 -14.44
N GLY A 274 2.68 -5.44 -13.68
CA GLY A 274 1.56 -4.98 -12.86
C GLY A 274 1.33 -5.79 -11.58
N TYR A 275 2.19 -6.77 -11.30
CA TYR A 275 2.17 -7.60 -10.10
C TYR A 275 3.41 -7.36 -9.22
N GLY A 276 4.62 -7.54 -9.79
CA GLY A 276 5.89 -7.49 -9.07
C GLY A 276 6.63 -8.84 -9.10
N PRO A 277 7.53 -9.12 -8.14
CA PRO A 277 8.39 -10.30 -8.19
C PRO A 277 7.62 -11.61 -8.01
N ILE A 278 7.98 -12.62 -8.81
CA ILE A 278 7.49 -14.00 -8.77
C ILE A 278 8.68 -14.98 -8.66
N ASP A 279 8.43 -16.17 -8.13
CA ASP A 279 9.46 -17.18 -7.93
C ASP A 279 9.99 -17.76 -9.27
N PRO A 280 11.25 -18.22 -9.32
CA PRO A 280 11.87 -18.79 -10.52
C PRO A 280 11.09 -19.97 -11.15
N GLU A 281 10.43 -20.80 -10.34
CA GLU A 281 9.68 -21.96 -10.85
C GLU A 281 8.41 -21.50 -11.59
N THR A 282 7.65 -20.58 -11.00
CA THR A 282 6.51 -19.93 -11.63
C THR A 282 6.93 -19.18 -12.89
N ALA A 283 8.05 -18.47 -12.86
CA ALA A 283 8.59 -17.77 -14.02
C ALA A 283 8.92 -18.73 -15.19
N ARG A 284 9.60 -19.85 -14.90
CA ARG A 284 9.92 -20.89 -15.90
C ARG A 284 8.66 -21.56 -16.45
N ARG A 285 7.68 -21.86 -15.59
CA ARG A 285 6.39 -22.44 -16.00
C ARG A 285 5.64 -21.52 -16.97
N LEU A 286 5.57 -20.23 -16.64
CA LEU A 286 4.91 -19.23 -17.49
C LEU A 286 5.69 -19.01 -18.81
N ALA A 287 7.01 -18.87 -18.74
CA ALA A 287 7.87 -18.70 -19.91
C ALA A 287 7.82 -19.92 -20.86
N GLY A 288 7.71 -21.14 -20.33
CA GLY A 288 7.60 -22.37 -21.11
C GLY A 288 6.33 -22.46 -21.96
N THR A 289 5.30 -21.67 -21.62
CA THR A 289 4.05 -21.56 -22.39
C THR A 289 3.97 -20.28 -23.24
N ALA A 290 5.02 -19.45 -23.24
CA ALA A 290 5.01 -18.17 -23.93
C ALA A 290 5.07 -18.34 -25.45
N THR A 291 4.24 -17.58 -26.17
CA THR A 291 4.18 -17.60 -27.63
C THR A 291 5.18 -16.66 -28.31
N SER A 292 5.84 -15.77 -27.56
CA SER A 292 6.87 -14.85 -28.06
C SER A 292 7.81 -14.38 -26.95
N PHE A 293 9.01 -13.92 -27.34
CA PHE A 293 10.04 -13.39 -26.43
C PHE A 293 10.55 -12.03 -26.90
N LEU A 294 10.86 -11.15 -25.94
CA LEU A 294 11.51 -9.87 -26.18
C LEU A 294 12.87 -9.85 -25.47
N ARG A 295 13.94 -9.55 -26.22
CA ARG A 295 15.29 -9.42 -25.67
C ARG A 295 15.58 -7.98 -25.23
N VAL A 296 16.03 -7.81 -23.99
CA VAL A 296 16.57 -6.56 -23.42
C VAL A 296 18.04 -6.80 -23.06
N LEU A 297 18.96 -5.99 -23.57
CA LEU A 297 20.40 -6.10 -23.31
C LEU A 297 20.84 -4.98 -22.36
N THR A 298 21.48 -5.36 -21.25
CA THR A 298 22.03 -4.44 -20.25
C THR A 298 23.55 -4.43 -20.34
N HIS A 299 24.17 -3.26 -20.14
CA HIS A 299 25.62 -3.13 -20.13
C HIS A 299 26.21 -3.84 -18.88
N PRO A 300 27.21 -4.71 -19.03
CA PRO A 300 27.67 -5.64 -17.98
C PRO A 300 28.46 -4.98 -16.83
N HIS A 301 28.70 -3.67 -16.86
CA HIS A 301 29.37 -2.96 -15.76
C HIS A 301 28.63 -1.73 -15.23
N THR A 302 27.66 -1.19 -15.98
CA THR A 302 26.92 0.03 -15.60
C THR A 302 25.41 -0.17 -15.51
N GLY A 303 24.86 -1.30 -15.97
CA GLY A 303 23.42 -1.55 -15.95
C GLY A 303 22.65 -0.77 -17.00
N ILE A 304 23.32 0.16 -17.68
CA ILE A 304 22.77 1.01 -18.73
C ILE A 304 22.23 0.12 -19.86
N VAL A 305 20.95 0.25 -20.15
CA VAL A 305 20.34 -0.30 -21.37
C VAL A 305 20.83 0.54 -22.55
N LEU A 306 21.51 -0.11 -23.49
CA LEU A 306 22.14 0.57 -24.63
C LEU A 306 21.08 0.98 -25.68
N ASP A 307 20.97 2.30 -25.83
CA ASP A 307 20.50 3.13 -26.96
C ASP A 307 19.00 3.53 -27.08
N VAL A 308 18.73 4.84 -27.23
CA VAL A 308 18.35 5.54 -28.50
C VAL A 308 18.45 7.08 -28.31
N SER A 309 19.31 7.70 -29.13
CA SER A 309 19.43 9.06 -29.73
C SER A 309 18.77 10.35 -29.18
N SER A 310 19.51 11.46 -29.35
CA SER A 310 19.16 12.88 -29.15
C SER A 310 18.60 13.59 -30.40
N THR A 311 17.30 13.92 -30.44
CA THR A 311 16.65 14.94 -31.31
C THR A 311 15.23 15.28 -30.78
N PRO A 312 14.60 16.41 -31.13
CA PRO A 312 13.75 17.16 -30.19
C PRO A 312 12.31 16.63 -30.00
N PHE A 313 11.78 16.94 -28.81
CA PHE A 313 10.43 16.73 -28.28
C PHE A 313 9.96 15.27 -28.05
N ARG A 314 10.46 14.28 -28.78
CA ARG A 314 9.98 12.89 -28.63
C ARG A 314 10.92 12.05 -27.78
N VAL A 315 10.43 11.53 -26.66
CA VAL A 315 11.16 10.50 -25.90
C VAL A 315 11.27 9.24 -26.77
N PRO A 316 12.49 8.74 -27.03
CA PRO A 316 12.70 7.51 -27.80
C PRO A 316 11.93 6.32 -27.23
N ALA A 317 11.37 5.47 -28.09
CA ALA A 317 10.55 4.34 -27.67
C ALA A 317 11.33 3.34 -26.79
N ALA A 318 12.61 3.11 -27.10
CA ALA A 318 13.50 2.28 -26.30
C ALA A 318 13.72 2.87 -24.90
N LEU A 319 13.99 4.17 -24.80
CA LEU A 319 14.14 4.87 -23.53
C LEU A 319 12.84 4.83 -22.71
N LYS A 320 11.68 5.08 -23.32
CA LYS A 320 10.38 4.99 -22.64
C LYS A 320 10.11 3.58 -22.09
N LYS A 321 10.46 2.55 -22.86
CA LYS A 321 10.29 1.15 -22.45
C LYS A 321 11.22 0.78 -21.30
N TYR A 322 12.49 1.19 -21.37
CA TYR A 322 13.46 1.03 -20.29
C TYR A 322 12.96 1.69 -19.01
N LEU A 323 12.56 2.96 -19.08
CA LEU A 323 12.06 3.72 -17.93
C LEU A 323 10.83 3.07 -17.31
N ARG A 324 9.97 2.43 -18.13
CA ARG A 324 8.76 1.77 -17.62
C ARG A 324 9.11 0.55 -16.77
N LEU A 325 10.11 -0.23 -17.21
CA LEU A 325 10.64 -1.38 -16.46
C LEU A 325 11.39 -0.93 -15.19
N ARG A 326 12.24 0.09 -15.31
CA ARG A 326 12.98 0.67 -14.18
C ARG A 326 12.02 1.19 -13.11
N ASP A 327 11.03 1.96 -13.52
CA ASP A 327 10.16 2.69 -12.59
C ASP A 327 9.07 1.81 -12.00
N GLY A 328 8.47 0.90 -12.80
CA GLY A 328 7.38 -0.01 -12.43
C GLY A 328 6.06 0.71 -12.12
N THR A 329 6.12 1.67 -11.20
CA THR A 329 5.04 2.57 -10.79
C THR A 329 5.47 4.03 -10.86
N CYS A 330 4.52 4.93 -10.64
CA CYS A 330 4.76 6.34 -10.42
C CYS A 330 5.84 6.56 -9.35
N ARG A 331 6.78 7.47 -9.62
CA ARG A 331 8.00 7.72 -8.81
C ARG A 331 7.83 8.78 -7.73
N PHE A 332 6.63 9.35 -7.59
CA PHE A 332 6.25 10.14 -6.42
C PHE A 332 6.12 9.25 -5.16
N PRO A 333 6.55 9.69 -3.97
CA PRO A 333 6.51 8.88 -2.76
C PRO A 333 5.11 8.32 -2.44
N GLY A 334 5.02 7.00 -2.21
CA GLY A 334 3.77 6.34 -1.81
C GLY A 334 2.74 6.10 -2.93
N CYS A 335 3.05 6.43 -4.19
CA CYS A 335 2.15 6.14 -5.31
C CYS A 335 2.44 4.76 -5.93
N ASN A 336 1.39 3.94 -6.11
CA ASN A 336 1.48 2.62 -6.74
C ASN A 336 0.85 2.55 -8.15
N ARG A 337 0.49 3.69 -8.75
CA ARG A 337 -0.07 3.69 -10.11
C ARG A 337 1.00 3.18 -11.09
N SER A 338 0.66 2.15 -11.87
CA SER A 338 1.55 1.57 -12.89
C SER A 338 2.15 2.63 -13.82
N ALA A 339 3.45 2.51 -14.10
CA ALA A 339 4.15 3.29 -15.12
C ALA A 339 3.57 3.09 -16.53
N GLY A 340 2.81 2.02 -16.75
CA GLY A 340 2.01 1.80 -17.95
C GLY A 340 0.97 2.90 -18.22
N HIS A 341 0.45 3.49 -17.14
CA HIS A 341 -0.64 4.47 -17.11
C HIS A 341 -0.19 5.83 -16.53
N ALA A 342 1.11 6.11 -16.61
CA ALA A 342 1.73 7.32 -16.11
C ALA A 342 2.42 8.09 -17.26
N ASP A 343 2.65 9.37 -17.03
CA ASP A 343 3.37 10.26 -17.95
C ASP A 343 4.86 10.23 -17.64
N LEU A 344 5.68 10.52 -18.64
CA LEU A 344 7.10 10.75 -18.44
C LEU A 344 7.33 12.22 -18.11
N ASP A 345 8.01 12.46 -17.01
CA ASP A 345 8.32 13.80 -16.51
C ASP A 345 9.83 13.99 -16.35
N HIS A 346 10.28 15.23 -16.57
CA HIS A 346 11.68 15.61 -16.43
C HIS A 346 11.96 16.17 -15.03
N THR A 347 13.03 15.76 -14.34
CA THR A 347 13.43 16.41 -13.07
C THR A 347 13.88 17.85 -13.28
N ILE A 348 14.69 18.09 -14.31
CA ILE A 348 15.01 19.42 -14.84
C ILE A 348 14.15 19.58 -16.09
N ASP A 349 13.14 20.44 -16.03
CA ASP A 349 12.18 20.55 -17.13
C ASP A 349 12.86 20.86 -18.47
N LYS A 350 12.30 20.30 -19.53
CA LYS A 350 12.84 20.47 -20.88
C LYS A 350 12.90 21.95 -21.30
N GLN A 351 11.92 22.75 -20.89
CA GLN A 351 11.86 24.20 -21.15
C GLN A 351 13.01 24.98 -20.51
N PHE A 352 13.61 24.45 -19.44
CA PHE A 352 14.78 25.03 -18.77
C PHE A 352 16.10 24.35 -19.21
N GLY A 353 16.10 23.63 -20.33
CA GLY A 353 17.30 23.01 -20.89
C GLY A 353 17.59 21.59 -20.42
N GLY A 354 16.64 20.94 -19.73
CA GLY A 354 16.80 19.57 -19.26
C GLY A 354 17.12 18.55 -20.37
N PRO A 355 18.13 17.67 -20.20
CA PRO A 355 18.41 16.63 -21.17
C PRO A 355 17.33 15.55 -21.17
N THR A 356 17.06 14.94 -22.33
CA THR A 356 16.12 13.81 -22.43
C THR A 356 16.90 12.52 -22.24
N THR A 357 17.23 12.20 -21.00
CA THR A 357 18.09 11.06 -20.62
C THR A 357 17.41 10.20 -19.57
N ALA A 358 17.90 8.97 -19.40
CA ALA A 358 17.44 8.07 -18.35
C ALA A 358 17.55 8.70 -16.94
N THR A 359 18.59 9.49 -16.69
CA THR A 359 18.85 10.13 -15.38
C THR A 359 18.01 11.37 -15.13
N ASN A 360 17.39 11.97 -16.15
CA ASN A 360 16.55 13.16 -15.99
C ASN A 360 15.05 12.86 -16.20
N LEU A 361 14.68 11.63 -16.55
CA LEU A 361 13.30 11.22 -16.81
C LEU A 361 12.82 10.18 -15.80
N HIS A 362 11.55 10.28 -15.41
CA HIS A 362 10.88 9.31 -14.55
C HIS A 362 9.36 9.32 -14.78
N PHE A 363 8.68 8.23 -14.45
CA PHE A 363 7.23 8.13 -14.58
C PHE A 363 6.52 8.79 -13.41
N LEU A 364 5.59 9.70 -13.72
CA LEU A 364 4.66 10.30 -12.76
C LEU A 364 3.23 10.09 -13.25
N SER A 365 2.34 9.67 -12.35
CA SER A 365 0.91 9.70 -12.65
C SER A 365 0.49 11.12 -13.05
N PRO A 366 -0.52 11.31 -13.92
CA PRO A 366 -1.00 12.63 -14.31
C PRO A 366 -1.22 13.58 -13.11
N ALA A 367 -1.77 13.07 -12.01
CA ALA A 367 -1.98 13.84 -10.78
C ALA A 367 -0.67 14.37 -10.16
N HIS A 368 0.33 13.50 -9.97
CA HIS A 368 1.64 13.90 -9.41
C HIS A 368 2.52 14.68 -10.40
N HIS A 369 2.35 14.44 -11.70
CA HIS A 369 3.00 15.23 -12.74
C HIS A 369 2.52 16.69 -12.69
N ASN A 370 1.20 16.89 -12.61
CA ASN A 370 0.59 18.20 -12.40
C ASN A 370 1.00 18.80 -11.04
N LEU A 371 1.01 18.00 -9.97
CA LEU A 371 1.45 18.46 -8.65
C LEU A 371 2.86 19.05 -8.72
N LYS A 372 3.84 18.37 -9.32
CA LYS A 372 5.19 18.92 -9.50
C LYS A 372 5.20 20.20 -10.35
N HIS A 373 4.38 20.26 -11.41
CA HIS A 373 4.35 21.41 -12.31
C HIS A 373 3.73 22.67 -11.68
N PHE A 374 2.68 22.50 -10.89
CA PHE A 374 1.86 23.59 -10.37
C PHE A 374 2.09 23.87 -8.88
N SER A 375 3.16 23.35 -8.29
CA SER A 375 3.52 23.61 -6.90
C SER A 375 5.03 23.58 -6.65
N ASP A 376 5.44 23.84 -5.41
CA ASP A 376 6.85 23.86 -5.00
C ASP A 376 7.46 22.48 -4.70
N TRP A 377 6.78 21.39 -5.08
CA TRP A 377 7.38 20.05 -5.03
C TRP A 377 8.57 19.96 -6.00
N LYS A 378 9.75 19.63 -5.47
CA LYS A 378 11.00 19.52 -6.26
C LYS A 378 11.47 18.09 -6.32
N ALA A 379 12.00 17.68 -7.48
CA ALA A 379 12.56 16.36 -7.70
C ALA A 379 14.00 16.44 -8.20
N VAL A 380 14.88 15.61 -7.65
CA VAL A 380 16.27 15.43 -8.09
C VAL A 380 16.52 13.94 -8.26
N ALA A 381 16.95 13.52 -9.44
CA ALA A 381 17.21 12.12 -9.74
C ALA A 381 18.71 11.82 -9.72
N ASP A 382 19.07 10.73 -9.06
CA ASP A 382 20.43 10.20 -9.02
C ASP A 382 20.70 9.26 -10.22
N PRO A 383 21.98 9.04 -10.59
CA PRO A 383 22.35 8.14 -11.69
C PRO A 383 21.86 6.69 -11.52
N ASP A 384 21.61 6.26 -10.28
CA ASP A 384 21.13 4.92 -9.95
C ASP A 384 19.60 4.75 -10.09
N GLY A 385 18.89 5.82 -10.47
CA GLY A 385 17.43 5.86 -10.64
C GLY A 385 16.64 6.23 -9.37
N THR A 386 17.32 6.51 -8.26
CA THR A 386 16.70 7.05 -7.04
C THR A 386 16.23 8.48 -7.30
N VAL A 387 15.02 8.82 -6.85
CA VAL A 387 14.48 10.19 -6.98
C VAL A 387 14.26 10.78 -5.59
N HIS A 388 14.97 11.87 -5.30
CA HIS A 388 14.83 12.67 -4.08
C HIS A 388 13.78 13.75 -4.30
N TRP A 389 12.83 13.83 -3.38
CA TRP A 389 11.74 14.78 -3.38
C TRP A 389 11.85 15.74 -2.21
N THR A 390 11.64 17.03 -2.45
CA THR A 390 11.49 18.05 -1.42
C THR A 390 10.07 18.59 -1.48
N SER A 391 9.32 18.52 -0.37
CA SER A 391 7.97 19.06 -0.28
C SER A 391 7.96 20.57 -0.05
N PRO A 392 6.83 21.26 -0.32
CA PRO A 392 6.68 22.69 -0.01
C PRO A 392 7.00 23.06 1.44
N ALA A 393 6.66 22.22 2.42
CA ALA A 393 7.02 22.37 3.84
C ALA A 393 8.49 21.99 4.16
N GLY A 394 9.33 21.78 3.16
CA GLY A 394 10.76 21.50 3.32
C GLY A 394 11.11 20.09 3.78
N LYS A 395 10.17 19.13 3.71
CA LYS A 395 10.45 17.72 4.07
C LYS A 395 11.10 16.99 2.90
N HIS A 396 12.03 16.09 3.21
CA HIS A 396 12.75 15.30 2.22
C HIS A 396 12.28 13.85 2.20
N TYR A 397 12.05 13.32 0.99
CA TYR A 397 11.64 11.95 0.74
C TYR A 397 12.48 11.37 -0.41
N ALA A 398 12.55 10.04 -0.52
CA ALA A 398 13.19 9.38 -1.65
C ALA A 398 12.32 8.22 -2.15
N THR A 399 12.42 7.93 -3.44
CA THR A 399 11.85 6.71 -4.03
C THR A 399 12.92 5.93 -4.78
N ASP A 400 12.95 4.62 -4.60
CA ASP A 400 13.87 3.70 -5.27
C ASP A 400 13.21 3.08 -6.50
N PRO A 401 13.92 2.92 -7.63
CA PRO A 401 13.34 2.34 -8.83
C PRO A 401 12.86 0.91 -8.54
N ALA A 402 11.71 0.52 -9.09
CA ALA A 402 11.14 -0.82 -8.88
C ALA A 402 12.12 -1.91 -9.31
N THR A 403 12.78 -1.70 -10.44
CA THR A 403 13.87 -2.55 -10.90
C THR A 403 15.16 -1.74 -10.94
N ARG A 404 16.11 -2.06 -10.05
CA ARG A 404 17.50 -1.62 -10.19
C ARG A 404 18.14 -2.46 -11.29
N ILE A 405 18.07 -1.94 -12.52
CA ILE A 405 18.74 -2.54 -13.67
C ILE A 405 20.23 -2.24 -13.56
N ASN A 406 20.90 -2.99 -12.70
CA ASN A 406 22.35 -3.00 -12.54
C ASN A 406 22.91 -4.20 -13.31
N PRO A 407 24.20 -4.20 -13.66
CA PRO A 407 24.83 -5.45 -14.01
C PRO A 407 24.76 -6.40 -12.81
N PRO A 408 24.83 -7.72 -13.05
CA PRO A 408 24.99 -8.65 -11.95
C PRO A 408 26.15 -8.16 -11.09
N GLN A 409 25.92 -8.01 -9.78
CA GLN A 409 27.03 -7.91 -8.84
C GLN A 409 27.89 -9.12 -9.14
N GLN A 410 29.12 -8.91 -9.62
CA GLN A 410 30.13 -9.94 -9.50
C GLN A 410 30.15 -10.26 -8.01
N GLN A 411 29.62 -11.42 -7.63
CA GLN A 411 30.01 -12.03 -6.37
C GLN A 411 31.53 -12.05 -6.45
N THR A 412 32.17 -11.14 -5.72
CA THR A 412 33.59 -11.27 -5.44
C THR A 412 33.71 -12.66 -4.86
N ALA A 413 34.43 -13.53 -5.58
CA ALA A 413 34.78 -14.84 -5.05
C ALA A 413 35.23 -14.64 -3.60
N PRO A 414 34.76 -15.45 -2.64
CA PRO A 414 35.19 -15.30 -1.26
C PRO A 414 36.71 -15.19 -1.26
N ALA A 415 37.22 -14.12 -0.66
CA ALA A 415 38.64 -13.84 -0.63
C ALA A 415 39.35 -15.14 -0.24
N SER A 416 40.33 -15.56 -1.05
CA SER A 416 41.14 -16.73 -0.72
C SER A 416 41.60 -16.56 0.73
N PRO A 417 41.40 -17.56 1.60
CA PRO A 417 41.77 -17.43 3.00
C PRO A 417 43.26 -17.03 3.04
N MET A 418 43.55 -15.94 3.75
CA MET A 418 44.93 -15.55 4.00
C MET A 418 45.70 -16.76 4.53
N PRO A 419 46.93 -17.01 4.08
CA PRO A 419 47.75 -18.06 4.68
C PRO A 419 47.83 -17.78 6.18
N ALA A 420 47.45 -18.79 6.98
CA ALA A 420 47.44 -18.70 8.42
C ALA A 420 48.82 -18.26 8.93
N GLU A 421 48.82 -17.26 9.81
CA GLU A 421 50.01 -16.82 10.51
C GLU A 421 50.58 -18.01 11.31
N PRO A 422 51.90 -18.30 11.25
CA PRO A 422 52.46 -19.44 11.95
C PRO A 422 52.26 -19.29 13.46
N ALA A 423 51.78 -20.35 14.10
CA ALA A 423 51.49 -20.36 15.53
C ALA A 423 52.73 -19.96 16.35
N PRO A 424 52.58 -19.20 17.44
CA PRO A 424 53.69 -18.84 18.31
C PRO A 424 54.29 -20.11 18.95
N PRO A 425 55.61 -20.14 19.19
CA PRO A 425 56.27 -21.30 19.78
C PRO A 425 55.72 -21.58 21.18
N VAL A 426 55.50 -22.87 21.46
CA VAL A 426 55.03 -23.36 22.76
C VAL A 426 56.07 -23.00 23.84
N PRO A 427 55.67 -22.40 24.98
CA PRO A 427 56.61 -22.10 26.05
C PRO A 427 57.18 -23.37 26.69
N ASP A 428 58.47 -23.33 26.97
CA ASP A 428 59.26 -24.42 27.55
C ASP A 428 58.76 -24.80 28.96
N PRO A 429 58.34 -26.07 29.19
CA PRO A 429 57.84 -26.52 30.49
C PRO A 429 58.88 -26.48 31.63
N TRP A 430 60.15 -26.16 31.36
CA TRP A 430 61.20 -26.12 32.38
C TRP A 430 61.47 -24.74 33.01
N THR A 431 60.71 -23.69 32.65
CA THR A 431 61.00 -22.31 33.13
C THR A 431 59.91 -21.65 34.00
N THR A 432 58.92 -22.39 34.49
CA THR A 432 57.92 -21.82 35.42
C THR A 432 58.32 -22.11 36.89
N PRO A 433 58.58 -21.10 37.75
CA PRO A 433 58.80 -21.34 39.16
C PRO A 433 57.49 -21.79 39.82
N SER A 434 57.54 -22.91 40.53
CA SER A 434 56.47 -23.38 41.41
C SER A 434 56.21 -22.34 42.50
N ASN A 435 54.99 -21.80 42.56
CA ASN A 435 54.51 -21.14 43.77
C ASN A 435 53.32 -21.93 44.31
N THR A 436 53.65 -22.84 45.22
CA THR A 436 52.79 -23.32 46.29
C THR A 436 52.25 -22.13 47.07
N ASP A 437 50.93 -22.04 47.21
CA ASP A 437 50.35 -21.73 48.52
C ASP A 437 48.95 -22.32 48.64
N TRP A 438 48.82 -23.17 49.66
CA TRP A 438 47.60 -23.82 50.10
C TRP A 438 46.89 -22.87 51.07
N ASN A 439 45.74 -22.32 50.68
CA ASN A 439 44.76 -21.94 51.70
C ASN A 439 43.33 -22.08 51.17
N THR A 440 42.68 -23.13 51.66
CA THR A 440 41.25 -23.40 51.55
C THR A 440 40.53 -22.62 52.64
N ASP A 441 39.59 -21.76 52.28
CA ASP A 441 38.37 -21.57 53.06
C ASP A 441 37.23 -21.16 52.14
N ASP A 442 36.27 -22.07 52.02
CA ASP A 442 35.06 -22.02 51.23
C ASP A 442 33.88 -21.87 52.20
N THR A 443 33.31 -20.66 52.30
CA THR A 443 31.95 -20.44 52.82
C THR A 443 31.39 -19.12 52.28
N ASP A 444 30.55 -19.17 51.23
CA ASP A 444 29.15 -18.71 51.32
C ASP A 444 28.37 -18.87 49.99
N PRO A 445 27.12 -19.40 50.01
CA PRO A 445 26.30 -19.66 48.82
C PRO A 445 25.48 -18.44 48.35
N PRO A 446 24.89 -18.47 47.13
CA PRO A 446 24.42 -17.28 46.43
C PRO A 446 23.03 -16.79 46.91
N PRO A 447 22.72 -15.48 46.70
CA PRO A 447 21.46 -14.89 47.11
C PRO A 447 20.32 -15.18 46.11
N PHE A 448 19.10 -15.18 46.64
CA PHE A 448 17.81 -15.44 45.98
C PHE A 448 17.47 -14.49 44.83
#